data_AF-V5GBB8-F1
#
_entry.id   AF-V5GBB8-F1
#
_cell.length_a   1.000
_cell.length_b   1.000
_cell.length_c   1.000
_cell.angle_alpha   90.00
_cell.angle_beta   90.00
_cell.angle_gamma   90.00
#
_symmetry.space_group_name_H-M   'P 1'
#
loop_
_entity.id
_entity.type
_entity.pdbx_description
1 polymer ?
#
loop_
_entity_poly.entity_id
_entity_poly.type
_entity_poly.pdbx_seq_one_letter_code
_entity_poly.pdbx_strand_id
1 'polypeptide(L)'
;MSDSSRNYENFIELRKRDSSFIWTSRKLNPQLAYYQGIPRPTPIFHKQNVLNSPRIQELLDNISKKQNVSKLVLEEKVLSVLDEIGYNKNLKVIRWLGLVLVEICLRMSTGIYVNVDNLLKLKTEMG
;
A
#
# COMPACT_ATOMS: atom_id res chain seq x y z
N MET A 1 27.81 -21.93 35.20
CA MET A 1 26.44 -21.40 35.37
C MET A 1 25.72 -21.62 34.05
N SER A 2 25.04 -22.75 33.89
CA SER A 2 24.47 -23.20 32.62
C SER A 2 23.25 -22.36 32.27
N ASP A 3 23.29 -21.64 31.14
CA ASP A 3 22.17 -20.91 30.57
C ASP A 3 21.06 -21.92 30.28
N SER A 4 20.01 -21.89 31.11
CA SER A 4 18.82 -22.73 30.96
C SER A 4 18.28 -22.54 29.54
N SER A 5 18.01 -23.64 28.85
CA SER A 5 17.61 -23.72 27.45
C SER A 5 16.50 -22.71 27.10
N ARG A 6 16.89 -21.56 26.53
CA ARG A 6 15.92 -20.58 26.00
C ARG A 6 15.12 -21.25 24.89
N ASN A 7 13.80 -21.28 25.02
CA ASN A 7 12.95 -21.90 24.01
C ASN A 7 12.81 -20.96 22.80
N TYR A 8 13.45 -21.34 21.69
CA TYR A 8 13.37 -20.61 20.42
C TYR A 8 12.54 -21.42 19.42
N GLU A 9 11.44 -20.84 18.96
CA GLU A 9 10.57 -21.46 17.95
C GLU A 9 10.67 -20.73 16.61
N ASN A 10 10.65 -21.50 15.51
CA ASN A 10 10.65 -20.97 14.15
C ASN A 10 9.23 -20.56 13.72
N PHE A 11 8.95 -19.27 13.82
CA PHE A 11 7.63 -18.72 13.48
C PHE A 11 7.30 -18.82 11.99
N ILE A 12 8.30 -18.91 11.12
CA ILE A 12 8.10 -19.01 9.67
C ILE A 12 7.55 -20.37 9.26
N GLU A 13 7.89 -21.44 9.99
CA GLU A 13 7.42 -22.79 9.64
C GLU A 13 5.90 -22.90 9.68
N LEU A 14 5.26 -22.26 10.66
CA LEU A 14 3.80 -22.16 10.71
C LEU A 14 3.26 -21.49 9.45
N ARG A 15 3.88 -20.39 9.02
CA ARG A 15 3.45 -19.65 7.82
C ARG A 15 3.68 -20.43 6.52
N LYS A 16 4.72 -21.27 6.44
CA LYS A 16 4.99 -22.14 5.27
C LYS A 16 3.96 -23.27 5.12
N ARG A 17 3.29 -23.67 6.21
CA ARG A 17 2.23 -24.71 6.16
C ARG A 17 0.91 -24.17 5.63
N ASP A 18 0.67 -22.88 5.78
CA ASP A 18 -0.54 -22.21 5.30
C ASP A 18 -0.48 -21.90 3.80
N SER A 19 -1.64 -21.89 3.15
CA SER A 19 -1.75 -21.45 1.75
C SER A 19 -1.45 -19.94 1.58
N SER A 20 -0.51 -19.61 0.69
CA SER A 20 -0.22 -18.23 0.26
C SER A 20 -1.41 -17.58 -0.45
N PHE A 21 -2.21 -18.36 -1.17
CA PHE A 21 -3.40 -17.85 -1.84
C PHE A 21 -4.49 -17.45 -0.83
N ILE A 22 -4.78 -18.29 0.17
CA ILE A 22 -5.77 -17.97 1.21
C ILE A 22 -5.33 -16.72 1.97
N TRP A 23 -4.04 -16.64 2.31
CA TRP A 23 -3.50 -15.48 3.01
C TRP A 23 -3.60 -14.20 2.18
N THR A 24 -3.27 -14.21 0.89
CA THR A 24 -3.32 -13.00 0.03
C THR A 24 -4.73 -12.60 -0.39
N SER A 25 -5.66 -13.56 -0.45
CA SER A 25 -7.07 -13.30 -0.79
C SER A 25 -7.91 -12.84 0.39
N ARG A 26 -7.41 -12.96 1.64
CA ARG A 26 -8.13 -12.56 2.85
C ARG A 26 -8.66 -11.14 2.76
N LYS A 27 -9.81 -10.89 3.37
CA LYS A 27 -10.37 -9.55 3.47
C LYS A 27 -9.44 -8.68 4.32
N LEU A 28 -8.89 -7.63 3.72
CA LEU A 28 -8.08 -6.64 4.43
C LEU A 28 -9.00 -5.59 5.03
N ASN A 29 -8.98 -5.48 6.36
CA ASN A 29 -9.65 -4.43 7.11
C ASN A 29 -8.57 -3.58 7.81
N PRO A 30 -7.81 -2.74 7.08
CA PRO A 30 -6.75 -1.94 7.68
C PRO A 30 -7.36 -0.97 8.69
N GLN A 31 -6.96 -1.10 9.95
CA GLN A 31 -7.34 -0.16 10.99
C GLN A 31 -6.40 1.06 10.97
N LEU A 32 -6.96 2.24 11.24
CA LEU A 32 -6.15 3.44 11.40
C LEU A 32 -5.44 3.42 12.74
N ALA A 33 -4.11 3.48 12.71
CA ALA A 33 -3.32 3.70 13.92
C ALA A 33 -3.54 5.12 14.48
N TYR A 34 -3.83 6.10 13.62
CA TYR A 34 -4.03 7.49 14.01
C TYR A 34 -4.99 8.19 13.06
N TYR A 35 -5.96 8.91 13.61
CA TYR A 35 -6.86 9.78 12.85
C TYR A 35 -6.24 11.16 12.73
N GLN A 36 -5.71 11.47 11.55
CA GLN A 36 -5.38 12.85 11.20
C GLN A 36 -6.70 13.60 11.01
N GLY A 37 -6.85 14.78 11.62
CA GLY A 37 -8.06 15.63 11.47
C GLY A 37 -8.29 16.17 10.06
N ILE A 38 -7.44 15.79 9.10
CA ILE A 38 -7.49 16.18 7.69
C ILE A 38 -8.07 15.01 6.89
N PRO A 39 -9.02 15.24 5.96
CA PRO A 39 -9.53 14.19 5.11
C PRO A 39 -8.42 13.54 4.28
N ARG A 40 -8.48 12.22 4.15
CA ARG A 40 -7.47 11.47 3.38
C ARG A 40 -7.48 11.89 1.92
N PRO A 41 -6.30 12.01 1.30
CA PRO A 41 -6.23 12.32 -0.11
C PRO A 41 -6.86 11.17 -0.91
N THR A 42 -7.87 11.50 -1.70
CA THR A 42 -8.53 10.59 -2.64
C THR A 42 -7.89 10.69 -4.02
N PRO A 43 -8.08 9.71 -4.92
CA PRO A 43 -7.64 9.85 -6.30
C PRO A 43 -8.13 11.15 -6.96
N ILE A 44 -9.39 11.53 -6.67
CA ILE A 44 -9.98 12.79 -7.14
C ILE A 44 -9.22 14.01 -6.59
N PHE A 45 -8.90 14.01 -5.29
CA PHE A 45 -8.10 15.06 -4.67
C PHE A 45 -6.74 15.24 -5.36
N HIS A 46 -6.06 14.14 -5.70
CA HIS A 46 -4.80 14.21 -6.44
C HIS A 46 -4.97 14.76 -7.85
N LYS A 47 -6.00 14.33 -8.59
CA LYS A 47 -6.29 14.84 -9.94
C LYS A 47 -6.55 16.35 -9.92
N GLN A 48 -7.35 16.81 -8.96
CA GLN A 48 -7.64 18.23 -8.77
C GLN A 48 -6.40 19.03 -8.39
N ASN A 49 -5.56 18.52 -7.49
CA ASN A 49 -4.32 19.20 -7.11
C ASN A 49 -3.34 19.33 -8.29
N VAL A 50 -3.26 18.31 -9.15
CA VAL A 50 -2.43 18.38 -10.36
C VAL A 50 -2.99 19.41 -11.33
N LEU A 51 -4.31 19.38 -11.58
CA LEU A 51 -4.98 20.34 -12.46
C LEU A 51 -4.81 21.79 -11.98
N ASN A 52 -4.93 22.01 -10.67
CA ASN A 52 -4.80 23.33 -10.04
C ASN A 52 -3.35 23.76 -9.82
N SER A 53 -2.36 22.94 -10.21
CA SER A 53 -0.96 23.32 -10.04
C SER A 53 -0.61 24.51 -10.94
N PRO A 54 0.17 25.51 -10.44
CA PRO A 54 0.49 26.71 -11.20
C PRO A 54 1.11 26.40 -12.56
N ARG A 55 2.00 25.40 -12.60
CA ARG A 55 2.68 24.96 -13.82
C ARG A 55 1.72 24.41 -14.87
N ILE A 56 0.70 23.65 -14.47
CA ILE A 56 -0.30 23.11 -15.40
C ILE A 56 -1.21 24.23 -15.89
N GLN A 57 -1.62 25.13 -14.99
CA GLN A 57 -2.44 26.29 -15.33
C GLN A 57 -1.75 27.22 -16.34
N GLU A 58 -0.46 27.53 -16.15
CA GLU A 58 0.33 28.31 -17.12
C GLU A 58 0.46 27.60 -18.47
N LEU A 59 0.64 26.27 -18.47
CA LEU A 59 0.67 25.47 -19.70
C LEU A 59 -0.65 25.53 -20.45
N LEU A 60 -1.76 25.40 -19.74
CA LEU A 60 -3.11 25.48 -20.29
C LEU A 60 -3.38 26.86 -20.90
N ASP A 61 -3.00 27.93 -20.21
CA ASP A 61 -3.15 29.30 -20.72
C ASP A 61 -2.34 29.53 -22.00
N ASN A 62 -1.10 29.03 -22.04
CA ASN A 62 -0.24 29.12 -23.22
C ASN A 62 -0.79 28.32 -24.42
N ILE A 63 -1.31 27.12 -24.18
CA ILE A 63 -1.90 26.26 -25.22
C ILE A 63 -3.22 26.85 -25.71
N SER A 64 -4.07 27.34 -24.80
CA SER A 64 -5.34 27.99 -25.12
C SER A 64 -5.12 29.17 -26.06
N LYS A 65 -4.12 30.03 -25.77
CA LYS A 65 -3.75 31.16 -26.64
C LYS A 65 -3.21 30.72 -28.00
N LYS A 66 -2.37 29.67 -28.03
CA LYS A 66 -1.76 29.19 -29.29
C LYS A 66 -2.75 28.50 -30.22
N GLN A 67 -3.69 27.73 -29.67
CA GLN A 67 -4.63 26.91 -30.43
C GLN A 67 -6.01 27.57 -30.59
N ASN A 68 -6.22 28.71 -29.93
CA ASN A 68 -7.51 29.40 -29.84
C ASN A 68 -8.64 28.49 -29.35
N VAL A 69 -8.33 27.63 -28.38
CA VAL A 69 -9.25 26.67 -27.76
C VAL A 69 -9.57 27.13 -26.34
N SER A 70 -10.82 26.98 -25.91
CA SER A 70 -11.22 27.29 -24.53
C SER A 70 -10.41 26.49 -23.51
N LYS A 71 -9.96 27.17 -22.45
CA LYS A 71 -9.26 26.56 -21.32
C LYS A 71 -10.04 25.39 -20.70
N LEU A 72 -11.35 25.52 -20.59
CA LEU A 72 -12.22 24.48 -20.01
C LEU A 72 -12.11 23.14 -20.75
N VAL A 73 -12.04 23.19 -22.09
CA VAL A 73 -11.90 21.98 -22.92
C VAL A 73 -10.53 21.31 -22.69
N LEU A 74 -9.49 22.12 -22.48
CA LEU A 74 -8.16 21.61 -22.18
C LEU A 74 -8.09 21.01 -20.76
N GLU A 75 -8.80 21.61 -19.79
CA GLU A 75 -8.90 21.08 -18.42
C GLU A 75 -9.61 19.73 -18.38
N GLU A 76 -10.72 19.58 -19.11
CA GLU A 76 -11.42 18.29 -19.26
C GLU A 76 -10.52 17.22 -19.88
N LYS A 77 -9.73 17.60 -20.89
CA LYS A 77 -8.75 16.70 -21.52
C LYS A 77 -7.63 16.31 -20.55
N VAL A 78 -7.16 17.23 -19.72
CA VAL A 78 -6.17 16.90 -18.68
C VAL A 78 -6.77 15.94 -17.67
N LEU A 79 -8.02 16.17 -17.23
CA LEU A 79 -8.71 15.25 -16.32
C LEU A 79 -8.90 13.87 -16.94
N SER A 80 -9.25 13.76 -18.22
CA SER A 80 -9.39 12.46 -18.89
C SER A 80 -8.07 11.70 -18.98
N VAL A 81 -6.97 12.40 -19.29
CA VAL A 81 -5.62 11.82 -19.30
C VAL A 81 -5.21 11.39 -17.89
N LEU A 82 -5.50 12.22 -16.89
CA LEU A 82 -5.24 11.89 -15.49
C LEU A 82 -6.13 10.75 -14.99
N ASP A 83 -7.29 10.50 -15.58
CA ASP A 83 -8.10 9.32 -15.26
C ASP A 83 -7.57 8.05 -15.92
N GLU A 84 -7.06 8.15 -17.13
CA GLU A 84 -6.39 7.04 -17.81
C GLU A 84 -5.12 6.61 -17.07
N ILE A 85 -4.28 7.58 -16.67
CA ILE A 85 -3.05 7.34 -15.91
C ILE A 85 -3.36 7.05 -14.44
N GLY A 86 -4.38 7.73 -13.89
CA GLY A 86 -4.81 7.74 -12.51
C GLY A 86 -5.63 6.51 -12.13
N TYR A 87 -4.98 5.36 -12.25
CA TYR A 87 -5.05 4.30 -11.26
C TYR A 87 -6.45 3.80 -10.88
N ASN A 88 -6.95 2.87 -11.68
CA ASN A 88 -7.88 1.88 -11.16
C ASN A 88 -7.07 0.87 -10.32
N LYS A 89 -7.26 0.87 -8.99
CA LYS A 89 -6.69 -0.16 -8.09
C LYS A 89 -7.27 -1.52 -8.47
N ASN A 90 -6.65 -2.20 -9.43
CA ASN A 90 -7.07 -3.52 -9.82
C ASN A 90 -6.65 -4.50 -8.73
N LEU A 91 -7.57 -4.77 -7.79
CA LEU A 91 -7.36 -5.69 -6.68
C LEU A 91 -6.93 -7.09 -7.16
N LYS A 92 -7.30 -7.50 -8.39
CA LYS A 92 -6.82 -8.77 -8.97
C LYS A 92 -5.31 -8.72 -9.18
N VAL A 93 -4.81 -7.66 -9.81
CA VAL A 93 -3.36 -7.46 -10.05
C VAL A 93 -2.60 -7.37 -8.73
N ILE A 94 -3.10 -6.58 -7.78
CA ILE A 94 -2.49 -6.43 -6.46
C ILE A 94 -2.41 -7.77 -5.72
N ARG A 95 -3.46 -8.60 -5.79
CA ARG A 95 -3.45 -9.94 -5.18
C ARG A 95 -2.46 -10.89 -5.84
N TRP A 96 -2.37 -10.88 -7.17
CA TRP A 96 -1.38 -11.69 -7.88
C TRP A 96 0.05 -11.30 -7.53
N LEU A 97 0.35 -10.00 -7.49
CA LEU A 97 1.65 -9.50 -7.03
C LEU A 97 1.92 -9.89 -5.58
N GLY A 98 0.91 -9.77 -4.71
CA GLY A 98 1.00 -10.20 -3.32
C GLY A 98 1.33 -11.68 -3.19
N LEU A 99 0.75 -12.55 -4.03
CA LEU A 99 1.01 -13.99 -4.01
C LEU A 99 2.45 -14.28 -4.38
N VAL A 100 2.92 -13.71 -5.49
CA VAL A 100 4.31 -13.86 -5.94
C VAL A 100 5.29 -13.37 -4.87
N LEU A 101 5.02 -12.20 -4.28
CA LEU A 101 5.88 -11.61 -3.26
C LEU A 101 5.96 -12.49 -2.00
N VAL A 102 4.82 -13.01 -1.52
CA VAL A 102 4.78 -13.89 -0.34
C VAL A 102 5.61 -15.15 -0.59
N GLU A 103 5.49 -15.76 -1.77
CA GLU A 103 6.27 -16.94 -2.12
C GLU A 103 7.77 -16.64 -2.16
N ILE A 104 8.17 -15.50 -2.71
CA ILE A 104 9.58 -15.06 -2.70
C ILE A 104 10.07 -14.88 -1.27
N CYS A 105 9.32 -14.16 -0.44
CA CYS A 105 9.69 -13.93 0.96
C CYS A 105 9.81 -15.24 1.75
N LEU A 106 8.88 -16.19 1.58
CA LEU A 106 8.92 -17.48 2.26
C LEU A 106 10.10 -18.36 1.81
N ARG A 107 10.51 -18.25 0.54
CA ARG A 107 11.69 -18.95 0.00
C ARG A 107 13.00 -18.34 0.48
N MET A 108 13.09 -17.00 0.51
CA MET A 108 14.29 -16.30 0.99
C MET A 108 14.48 -16.44 2.50
N SER A 109 13.40 -16.58 3.25
CA SER A 109 13.47 -16.68 4.70
C SER A 109 13.72 -18.12 5.14
N THR A 110 14.93 -18.38 5.63
CA THR A 110 15.37 -19.68 6.16
C THR A 110 14.69 -20.02 7.50
N GLY A 111 14.48 -19.01 8.35
CA GLY A 111 13.68 -19.09 9.57
C GLY A 111 13.69 -17.77 10.33
N ILE A 112 12.61 -17.48 11.07
CA ILE A 112 12.59 -16.40 12.08
C ILE A 112 12.37 -17.08 13.41
N TYR A 113 13.40 -17.06 14.25
CA TYR A 113 13.38 -17.67 15.57
C TYR A 113 13.04 -16.62 16.61
N VAL A 114 12.05 -16.91 17.44
CA VAL A 114 11.64 -16.01 18.51
C VAL A 114 11.74 -16.72 19.84
N ASN A 115 12.24 -16.00 20.85
CA ASN A 115 12.26 -16.48 22.23
C ASN A 115 10.84 -16.45 22.78
N VAL A 116 10.25 -17.63 22.95
CA VAL A 116 8.85 -17.78 23.34
C VAL A 116 8.64 -17.30 24.77
N ASP A 117 9.58 -17.60 25.67
CA ASP A 117 9.49 -17.27 27.09
C ASP A 117 9.46 -15.76 27.33
N ASN A 118 10.30 -15.01 26.60
CA ASN A 118 10.33 -13.55 26.69
C ASN A 118 9.09 -12.90 26.05
N LEU A 119 8.58 -13.47 24.95
CA LEU A 119 7.33 -13.00 24.35
C LEU A 119 6.13 -13.20 25.28
N LEU A 120 6.05 -14.35 25.95
CA LEU A 120 4.98 -14.63 26.91
C LEU A 120 5.03 -13.66 28.09
N LYS A 121 6.22 -13.35 28.61
CA LYS A 121 6.40 -12.32 29.65
C LYS A 121 5.91 -10.95 29.17
N LEU A 122 6.37 -10.49 28.00
CA LEU A 122 5.93 -9.23 27.38
C LEU A 122 4.41 -9.17 27.18
N LYS A 123 3.79 -10.25 26.71
CA LYS A 123 2.33 -10.34 26.56
C LYS A 123 1.63 -10.15 27.90
N THR A 124 2.14 -10.78 28.96
CA THR A 124 1.55 -10.69 30.31
C THR A 124 1.68 -9.28 30.89
N GLU A 125 2.76 -8.56 30.56
CA GLU A 125 2.98 -7.17 30.97
C GLU A 125 2.14 -6.16 30.18
N MET A 126 1.86 -6.42 28.89
CA MET A 126 1.11 -5.50 28.03
C MET A 126 -0.42 -5.70 28.06
N GLY A 127 -0.91 -6.84 28.56
CA GLY A 127 -2.35 -7.17 28.63
C GLY A 127 -2.86 -7.90 27.39
#